data_AF-A0A9E0IY19-F1
#
_entry.id   AF-A0A9E0IY19-F1
#
_cell.length_a   1.000
_cell.length_b   1.000
_cell.length_c   1.000
_cell.angle_alpha   90.00
_cell.angle_beta   90.00
_cell.angle_gamma   90.00
#
_symmetry.space_group_name_H-M   'P 1'
#
loop_
_entity.id
_entity.type
_entity.pdbx_description
1 polymer ?
#
loop_
_entity_poly.entity_id
_entity_poly.type
_entity_poly.pdbx_seq_one_letter_code
_entity_poly.pdbx_strand_id
1 'polypeptide(L)'
;MTSNLLFKAGLVLNVLFLMMLASNMFFSFKIPNGLTPQGKMFSILLLAGVVALILLALFLKSRSQLLLANILLWISAAPFAIGLAVTIFLAVAFTLFGK
;
A
#
# COMPACT_ATOMS: atom_id res chain seq x y z
N MET A 1 18.84 -9.71 18.51
CA MET A 1 18.89 -8.26 18.25
C MET A 1 18.46 -7.89 16.82
N THR A 2 18.86 -8.66 15.80
CA THR A 2 18.53 -8.47 14.37
C THR A 2 17.03 -8.49 14.04
N SER A 3 16.24 -9.31 14.74
CA SER A 3 14.78 -9.40 14.56
C SER A 3 14.02 -8.10 14.90
N ASN A 4 14.46 -7.39 15.95
CA ASN A 4 13.87 -6.08 16.30
C ASN A 4 14.19 -5.00 15.28
N LEU A 5 15.34 -5.10 14.61
CA LEU A 5 15.78 -4.13 13.61
C LEU A 5 15.03 -4.33 12.30
N LEU A 6 14.87 -5.58 11.86
CA LEU A 6 14.02 -5.95 10.71
C LEU A 6 12.55 -5.58 10.94
N PHE A 7 12.03 -5.81 12.15
CA PHE A 7 10.66 -5.43 12.49
C PHE A 7 10.45 -3.92 12.48
N LYS A 8 11.38 -3.14 13.05
CA LYS A 8 11.33 -1.68 13.00
C LYS A 8 11.46 -1.13 11.58
N ALA A 9 12.39 -1.67 10.79
CA ALA A 9 12.56 -1.29 9.39
C ALA A 9 11.30 -1.59 8.56
N GLY A 10 10.70 -2.77 8.76
CA GLY A 10 9.44 -3.15 8.12
C GLY A 10 8.27 -2.24 8.52
N LEU A 11 8.23 -1.78 9.77
CA LEU A 11 7.21 -0.85 10.26
C LEU A 11 7.36 0.54 9.62
N VAL A 12 8.59 1.04 9.51
CA VAL A 12 8.90 2.31 8.84
C VAL A 12 8.54 2.26 7.35
N LEU A 13 8.90 1.18 6.66
CA LEU A 13 8.52 0.96 5.25
C LEU A 13 7.00 0.91 5.08
N ASN A 14 6.30 0.21 5.97
CA ASN A 14 4.84 0.12 5.92
C ASN A 14 4.17 1.49 6.10
N VAL A 15 4.67 2.32 7.02
CA VAL A 15 4.22 3.71 7.20
C VAL A 15 4.49 4.56 5.95
N LEU A 16 5.66 4.42 5.32
CA LEU A 16 5.99 5.10 4.06
C LEU A 16 5.05 4.71 2.92
N PHE A 17 4.76 3.41 2.76
CA PHE A 17 3.82 2.93 1.75
C PHE A 17 2.39 3.39 2.02
N LEU A 18 1.96 3.42 3.28
CA LEU A 18 0.68 3.99 3.68
C LEU A 18 0.60 5.49 3.39
N MET A 19 1.69 6.24 3.60
CA MET A 19 1.75 7.66 3.22
C MET A 19 1.71 7.85 1.70
N MET A 20 2.39 7.00 0.92
CA MET A 20 2.31 7.02 -0.55
C MET A 20 0.90 6.67 -1.05
N LEU A 21 0.24 5.69 -0.42
CA LEU A 21 -1.14 5.33 -0.71
C LEU A 21 -2.10 6.47 -0.34
N ALA A 22 -1.96 7.07 0.85
CA ALA A 22 -2.77 8.20 1.27
C ALA A 22 -2.57 9.39 0.32
N SER A 23 -1.33 9.70 -0.07
CA SER A 23 -1.02 10.73 -1.06
C SER A 23 -1.67 10.43 -2.41
N ASN A 24 -1.50 9.22 -2.95
CA ASN A 24 -2.18 8.82 -4.20
C ASN A 24 -3.70 8.87 -4.08
N MET A 25 -4.26 8.53 -2.91
CA MET A 25 -5.70 8.62 -2.69
C MET A 25 -6.18 10.08 -2.65
N PHE A 26 -5.43 10.98 -2.03
CA PHE A 26 -5.76 12.41 -1.96
C PHE A 26 -5.60 13.12 -3.31
N PHE A 27 -4.58 12.78 -4.10
CA PHE A 27 -4.28 13.46 -5.36
C PHE A 27 -4.90 12.81 -6.60
N SER A 28 -5.09 11.49 -6.60
CA SER A 28 -5.47 10.72 -7.81
C SER A 28 -6.84 10.05 -7.75
N PHE A 29 -7.69 10.29 -6.72
CA PHE A 29 -9.11 9.91 -6.78
C PHE A 29 -9.92 10.81 -7.73
N LYS A 30 -9.45 10.95 -8.97
CA LYS A 30 -10.31 11.27 -10.10
C LYS A 30 -10.62 9.95 -10.75
N ILE A 31 -11.84 9.44 -10.52
CA ILE A 31 -12.34 8.28 -11.25
C ILE A 31 -12.21 8.61 -12.74
N PRO A 32 -11.37 7.91 -13.53
CA PRO A 32 -11.20 8.24 -14.93
C PRO A 32 -12.57 8.15 -15.62
N ASN A 33 -12.96 9.23 -16.32
CA ASN A 33 -14.29 9.34 -16.92
C ASN A 33 -14.57 8.26 -17.97
N GLY A 34 -13.55 7.53 -18.44
CA GLY A 34 -13.64 6.41 -19.37
C GLY A 34 -13.77 5.01 -18.76
N LEU A 35 -13.84 4.85 -17.43
CA LEU A 35 -14.11 3.55 -16.84
C LEU A 35 -15.56 3.12 -17.08
N THR A 36 -15.75 1.84 -17.40
CA THR A 36 -17.10 1.23 -17.42
C THR A 36 -17.76 1.41 -16.05
N PRO A 37 -19.11 1.47 -15.97
CA PRO A 37 -19.82 1.62 -14.71
C PRO A 37 -19.39 0.59 -13.64
N GLN A 38 -19.08 -0.64 -14.07
CA GLN A 38 -18.54 -1.71 -13.23
C GLN A 38 -17.12 -1.40 -12.72
N GLY A 39 -16.24 -0.88 -13.57
CA GLY A 39 -14.89 -0.45 -13.16
C GLY A 39 -14.91 0.70 -12.16
N LYS A 40 -15.86 1.63 -12.30
CA LYS A 40 -16.08 2.72 -11.33
C LYS A 40 -16.49 2.16 -9.96
N MET A 41 -17.46 1.23 -9.93
CA MET A 41 -17.86 0.56 -8.68
C MET A 41 -16.71 -0.21 -8.04
N PHE A 42 -15.94 -0.96 -8.83
CA PHE A 42 -14.80 -1.72 -8.31
C PHE A 42 -13.70 -0.81 -7.72
N SER A 43 -13.43 0.34 -8.35
CA SER A 43 -12.46 1.31 -7.85
C SER A 43 -12.87 1.93 -6.50
N ILE A 44 -14.17 2.21 -6.33
CA ILE A 44 -14.72 2.73 -5.07
C ILE A 44 -14.71 1.63 -4.00
N LEU A 45 -15.04 0.40 -4.37
CA LEU A 45 -15.01 -0.74 -3.45
C LEU A 45 -13.59 -1.03 -2.96
N LEU A 46 -12.59 -0.94 -3.84
CA LEU A 46 -11.18 -1.04 -3.49
C LEU A 46 -10.78 0.05 -2.49
N LEU A 47 -11.15 1.31 -2.75
CA LEU A 47 -10.89 2.41 -1.82
C LEU A 47 -11.47 2.13 -0.44
N ALA A 48 -12.77 1.79 -0.39
CA ALA A 48 -13.46 1.49 0.84
C ALA A 48 -12.83 0.30 1.58
N GLY A 49 -12.39 -0.72 0.82
CA GLY A 49 -11.70 -1.89 1.36
C GLY A 49 -10.36 -1.55 2.02
N VAL A 50 -9.53 -0.72 1.38
CA VAL A 50 -8.26 -0.27 2.00
C VAL A 50 -8.54 0.57 3.24
N VAL A 51 -9.48 1.53 3.18
CA VAL A 51 -9.81 2.37 4.34
C VAL A 51 -10.31 1.53 5.51
N ALA A 52 -11.17 0.53 5.25
CA ALA A 52 -11.64 -0.41 6.26
C ALA A 52 -10.50 -1.23 6.89
N LEU A 53 -9.54 -1.71 6.09
CA LEU A 53 -8.36 -2.43 6.58
C LEU A 53 -7.47 -1.55 7.47
N ILE A 54 -7.29 -0.27 7.11
CA ILE A 54 -6.51 0.69 7.92
C ILE A 54 -7.23 0.96 9.25
N LEU A 55 -8.54 1.22 9.23
CA LEU A 55 -9.33 1.43 10.45
C LEU A 55 -9.32 0.20 11.36
N LEU A 56 -9.45 -1.00 10.78
CA LEU A 56 -9.40 -2.26 11.51
C LEU A 56 -8.01 -2.47 12.15
N ALA A 57 -6.94 -2.14 11.43
CA ALA A 57 -5.58 -2.20 11.97
C ALA A 57 -5.36 -1.20 13.12
N LEU A 58 -5.90 0.02 13.01
CA LEU A 58 -5.86 1.01 14.10
C LEU A 58 -6.64 0.53 15.33
N PHE A 59 -7.79 -0.12 15.12
CA PHE A 59 -8.58 -0.72 16.20
C PHE A 59 -7.84 -1.89 16.89
N LEU A 60 -7.21 -2.78 16.12
CA LEU A 60 -6.38 -3.88 16.64
C LEU A 60 -5.17 -3.36 17.42
N LYS A 61 -4.58 -2.23 16.99
CA LYS A 61 -3.49 -1.55 17.71
C LYS A 61 -3.94 -1.02 19.07
N SER A 62 -5.17 -0.49 19.17
CA SER A 62 -5.79 -0.08 20.44
C SER A 62 -5.98 -1.24 21.42
N ARG A 63 -6.23 -2.45 20.90
CA ARG A 63 -6.38 -3.70 21.67
C ARG A 63 -5.05 -4.41 21.98
N SER A 64 -3.91 -3.71 21.88
CA SER A 64 -2.55 -4.24 22.08
C SER A 64 -2.13 -5.43 21.19
N GLN A 65 -2.90 -5.74 20.12
CA GLN A 65 -2.58 -6.78 19.15
C GLN A 65 -1.66 -6.25 18.02
N LEU A 66 -0.45 -5.81 18.39
CA LEU A 66 0.49 -5.13 17.50
C LEU A 66 0.95 -5.99 16.31
N LEU A 67 1.10 -7.31 16.49
CA LEU A 67 1.48 -8.23 15.43
C LEU A 67 0.40 -8.34 14.35
N LEU A 68 -0.85 -8.57 14.77
CA LEU A 68 -2.00 -8.64 13.86
C LEU A 68 -2.25 -7.32 13.14
N ALA A 69 -2.18 -6.19 13.85
CA ALA A 69 -2.30 -4.87 13.25
C ALA A 69 -1.23 -4.64 12.17
N ASN A 70 0.03 -5.00 12.45
CA ASN A 70 1.10 -4.87 11.46
C ASN A 70 0.91 -5.78 10.25
N ILE A 71 0.48 -7.03 10.43
CA ILE A 71 0.21 -7.95 9.32
C ILE A 71 -0.91 -7.38 8.42
N LEU A 72 -1.99 -6.86 9.01
CA LEU A 72 -3.05 -6.21 8.24
C LEU A 72 -2.55 -5.01 7.43
N LEU A 73 -1.73 -4.15 8.04
CA LEU A 73 -1.14 -3.01 7.34
C LEU A 73 -0.23 -3.46 6.19
N TRP A 74 0.53 -4.55 6.41
CA TRP A 74 1.38 -5.15 5.36
C TRP A 74 0.57 -5.67 4.18
N ILE A 75 -0.63 -6.22 4.39
CA ILE A 75 -1.52 -6.66 3.29
C ILE A 75 -1.94 -5.46 2.44
N SER A 76 -2.26 -4.31 3.07
CA SER A 76 -2.59 -3.09 2.32
C SER A 76 -1.38 -2.45 1.64
N ALA A 77 -0.18 -2.58 2.21
CA ALA A 77 1.05 -2.01 1.65
C ALA A 77 1.74 -2.89 0.58
N ALA A 78 1.50 -4.22 0.60
CA ALA A 78 2.15 -5.16 -0.31
C ALA A 78 1.95 -4.83 -1.81
N PRO A 79 0.76 -4.43 -2.29
CA PRO A 79 0.57 -4.03 -3.68
C PRO A 79 1.47 -2.86 -4.10
N PHE A 80 1.73 -1.92 -3.18
CA PHE A 80 2.62 -0.78 -3.43
C PHE A 80 4.08 -1.19 -3.46
N ALA A 81 4.50 -2.08 -2.54
CA ALA A 81 5.85 -2.63 -2.54
C ALA A 81 6.14 -3.41 -3.83
N ILE A 82 5.18 -4.23 -4.29
CA ILE A 82 5.29 -4.95 -5.57
C ILE A 82 5.35 -3.98 -6.74
N GLY A 83 4.43 -2.99 -6.78
CA GLY A 83 4.42 -1.98 -7.83
C GLY A 83 5.77 -1.27 -7.93
N LEU A 84 6.31 -0.80 -6.81
CA LEU A 84 7.59 -0.09 -6.74
C LEU A 84 8.76 -0.98 -7.16
N ALA A 85 8.79 -2.25 -6.74
CA ALA A 85 9.80 -3.22 -7.17
C ALA A 85 9.77 -3.45 -8.68
N VAL A 86 8.56 -3.57 -9.27
CA VAL A 86 8.37 -3.69 -10.72
C VAL A 86 8.87 -2.44 -11.44
N THR A 87 8.55 -1.24 -10.96
CA THR A 87 9.02 0.01 -11.58
C THR A 87 10.53 0.17 -11.51
N ILE A 88 11.16 -0.17 -10.37
CA ILE A 88 12.63 -0.16 -10.25
C ILE A 88 13.24 -1.16 -11.23
N PHE A 89 12.71 -2.38 -11.28
CA PHE A 89 13.20 -3.40 -12.19
C PHE A 89 13.10 -2.95 -13.66
N LEU A 90 11.96 -2.39 -14.06
CA LEU A 90 11.76 -1.80 -15.39
C LEU A 90 12.74 -0.66 -15.64
N ALA A 91 12.91 0.28 -14.71
CA ALA A 91 13.84 1.40 -14.85
C ALA A 91 15.30 0.94 -15.02
N VAL A 92 15.72 -0.08 -14.26
CA VAL A 92 17.04 -0.71 -14.39
C VAL A 92 17.16 -1.43 -15.75
N ALA A 93 16.14 -2.17 -16.17
CA ALA A 93 16.14 -2.82 -17.47
C ALA A 93 16.20 -1.80 -18.63
N PHE A 94 15.49 -0.68 -18.53
CA PHE A 94 15.55 0.40 -19.51
C PHE A 94 16.90 1.12 -19.53
N THR A 95 17.58 1.28 -18.39
CA THR A 95 18.92 1.89 -18.37
C THR A 95 20.01 0.95 -18.87
N LEU A 96 19.88 -0.37 -18.66
CA LEU A 96 20.85 -1.36 -19.12
C LEU A 96 20.65 -1.80 -20.57
N PHE A 97 19.39 -1.85 -21.04
CA PHE A 97 19.04 -2.40 -22.36
C PHE A 97 18.30 -1.41 -23.27
N GLY A 98 17.88 -0.25 -22.76
CA GLY A 98 17.34 0.82 -23.58
C GLY A 98 18.49 1.58 -24.26
N LYS A 99 18.50 1.55 -25.58
CA LYS A 99 19.15 2.59 -26.40
C LYS A 99 18.29 3.84 -26.40
#